data_AF-A0A7Y1V2K9-F1
#
_entry.id   AF-A0A7Y1V2K9-F1
#
_cell.length_a   1.000
_cell.length_b   1.000
_cell.length_c   1.000
_cell.angle_alpha   90.00
_cell.angle_beta   90.00
_cell.angle_gamma   90.00
#
_symmetry.space_group_name_H-M   'P 1'
#
loop_
_entity.id
_entity.type
_entity.pdbx_description
1 polymer ?
#
loop_
_entity_poly.entity_id
_entity_poly.type
_entity_poly.pdbx_seq_one_letter_code
_entity_poly.pdbx_strand_id
1 'polypeptide(L)'
;MDLNQDAIAAYLGRIGFSGPVHTDLETLSSLQSAHMTAVPFENLHVFHGRGVSTAAEWSIPKVVEQGRGGWCFELNGAFSTLLEALGFEVTRLAAGVLLNDGVPPPMPDHLTLRVDLDEPYLVDVGFGDSFISPLLLNLDAAQDGGDTAYRLRSDGEFRILERASDDGWAPQYRFTLEEHKLADFTDRSDFLQATPSEHWTEAPFATRLIDGGPDRVWLLRNRIKLRRDGQVSVTAVPADRWAETLHDWFGMTP
;
A
#
# COMPACT_ATOMS: atom_id res chain seq x y z
N MET A 1 -3.56 -9.16 -17.20
CA MET A 1 -2.23 -9.29 -17.84
C MET A 1 -1.53 -10.43 -17.15
N ASP A 2 -1.04 -11.42 -17.90
CA ASP A 2 -0.23 -12.49 -17.33
C ASP A 2 1.25 -12.08 -17.39
N LEU A 3 1.94 -12.09 -16.25
CA LEU A 3 3.38 -11.82 -16.22
C LEU A 3 4.14 -13.04 -16.72
N ASN A 4 5.08 -12.83 -17.66
CA ASN A 4 6.03 -13.86 -18.04
C ASN A 4 7.16 -13.98 -17.00
N GLN A 5 8.01 -15.01 -17.14
CA GLN A 5 9.08 -15.28 -16.19
C GLN A 5 10.08 -14.13 -16.03
N ASP A 6 10.41 -13.42 -17.11
CA ASP A 6 11.33 -12.28 -17.06
C ASP A 6 10.72 -11.10 -16.30
N ALA A 7 9.42 -10.83 -16.50
CA ALA A 7 8.70 -9.78 -15.79
C ALA A 7 8.53 -10.11 -14.30
N ILE A 8 8.27 -11.38 -13.95
CA ILE A 8 8.26 -11.85 -12.56
C ILE A 8 9.62 -11.62 -11.92
N ALA A 9 10.71 -12.04 -12.57
CA ALA A 9 12.06 -11.88 -12.05
C ALA A 9 12.44 -10.40 -11.90
N ALA A 10 12.04 -9.54 -12.83
CA ALA A 10 12.25 -8.09 -12.73
C ALA A 10 11.49 -7.48 -11.55
N TYR A 11 10.24 -7.89 -11.32
CA TYR A 11 9.46 -7.43 -10.17
C TYR A 11 10.09 -7.91 -8.85
N LEU A 12 10.39 -9.21 -8.72
CA LEU A 12 11.05 -9.75 -7.51
C LEU A 12 12.39 -9.03 -7.24
N GLY A 13 13.16 -8.76 -8.29
CA GLY A 13 14.37 -7.95 -8.22
C GLY A 13 14.10 -6.51 -7.76
N ARG A 14 13.05 -5.85 -8.26
CA ARG A 14 12.63 -4.50 -7.85
C ARG A 14 12.30 -4.43 -6.36
N ILE A 15 11.68 -5.46 -5.80
CA ILE A 15 11.32 -5.50 -4.38
C ILE A 15 12.43 -6.08 -3.50
N GLY A 16 13.55 -6.54 -4.10
CA GLY A 16 14.66 -7.14 -3.38
C GLY A 16 14.32 -8.52 -2.79
N PHE A 17 13.28 -9.18 -3.28
CA PHE A 17 12.94 -10.53 -2.85
C PHE A 17 13.90 -11.53 -3.50
N SER A 18 14.59 -12.30 -2.68
CA SER A 18 15.47 -13.37 -3.10
C SER A 18 15.14 -14.63 -2.31
N GLY A 19 14.84 -15.73 -2.99
CA GLY A 19 14.43 -16.96 -2.35
C GLY A 19 13.53 -17.81 -3.24
N PRO A 20 13.28 -19.07 -2.86
CA PRO A 20 12.24 -19.86 -3.49
C PRO A 20 10.87 -19.20 -3.23
N VAL A 21 9.98 -19.29 -4.21
CA VAL A 21 8.58 -18.88 -4.04
C VAL A 21 7.76 -20.13 -3.77
N HIS A 22 7.06 -20.12 -2.64
CA HIS A 22 6.03 -21.08 -2.30
C HIS A 22 4.69 -20.35 -2.09
N THR A 23 3.58 -21.01 -2.35
CA THR A 23 2.24 -20.46 -2.08
C THR A 23 1.89 -20.71 -0.61
N ASP A 24 2.62 -20.06 0.29
CA ASP A 24 2.49 -20.17 1.75
C ASP A 24 2.57 -18.81 2.44
N LEU A 25 2.24 -18.79 3.72
CA LEU A 25 2.19 -17.55 4.51
C LEU A 25 3.57 -16.91 4.69
N GLU A 26 4.63 -17.71 4.79
CA GLU A 26 6.01 -17.21 4.95
C GLU A 26 6.45 -16.41 3.71
N THR A 27 6.22 -16.97 2.53
CA THR A 27 6.51 -16.31 1.26
C THR A 27 5.62 -15.07 1.09
N LEU A 28 4.32 -15.17 1.37
CA LEU A 28 3.39 -14.04 1.27
C LEU A 28 3.78 -12.87 2.18
N SER A 29 4.15 -13.18 3.43
CA SER A 29 4.62 -12.17 4.41
C SER A 29 5.89 -11.49 3.95
N SER A 30 6.84 -12.29 3.44
CA SER A 30 8.12 -11.78 2.93
C SER A 30 7.92 -10.90 1.70
N LEU A 31 7.02 -11.28 0.78
CA LEU A 31 6.68 -10.48 -0.40
C LEU A 31 6.02 -9.14 -0.02
N GLN A 32 5.07 -9.15 0.92
CA GLN A 32 4.41 -7.93 1.39
C GLN A 32 5.41 -6.96 2.03
N SER A 33 6.21 -7.42 2.98
CA SER A 33 7.24 -6.60 3.64
C SER A 33 8.29 -6.09 2.65
N ALA A 34 8.77 -6.93 1.74
CA ALA A 34 9.73 -6.55 0.69
C ALA A 34 9.16 -5.45 -0.21
N HIS A 35 7.91 -5.61 -0.67
CA HIS A 35 7.24 -4.60 -1.48
C HIS A 35 7.11 -3.27 -0.73
N MET A 36 6.62 -3.28 0.51
CA MET A 36 6.44 -2.07 1.31
C MET A 36 7.77 -1.39 1.71
N THR A 37 8.88 -2.14 1.71
CA THR A 37 10.23 -1.62 1.94
C THR A 37 10.82 -0.96 0.69
N ALA A 38 10.62 -1.59 -0.47
CA ALA A 38 11.27 -1.18 -1.71
C ALA A 38 10.44 -0.18 -2.55
N VAL A 39 9.11 -0.30 -2.52
CA VAL A 39 8.19 0.47 -3.37
C VAL A 39 7.43 1.49 -2.51
N PRO A 40 7.68 2.79 -2.69
CA PRO A 40 7.04 3.79 -1.86
C PRO A 40 5.57 4.02 -2.22
N PHE A 41 4.78 4.31 -1.19
CA PHE A 41 3.48 4.94 -1.32
C PHE A 41 3.66 6.44 -1.52
N GLU A 42 3.26 6.96 -2.68
CA GLU A 42 3.54 8.33 -3.14
C GLU A 42 2.45 8.87 -4.07
N ASN A 43 2.33 10.20 -4.16
CA ASN A 43 1.34 10.88 -5.01
C ASN A 43 1.96 11.77 -6.09
N LEU A 44 3.23 11.63 -6.45
CA LEU A 44 3.97 12.64 -7.22
C LEU A 44 3.46 12.79 -8.65
N HIS A 45 2.99 11.72 -9.30
CA HIS A 45 2.33 11.86 -10.60
C HIS A 45 1.03 12.67 -10.53
N VAL A 46 0.22 12.43 -9.49
CA VAL A 46 -1.02 13.16 -9.26
C VAL A 46 -0.71 14.63 -8.91
N PHE A 47 0.22 14.85 -7.97
CA PHE A 47 0.67 16.19 -7.57
C PHE A 47 1.24 17.01 -8.75
N HIS A 48 1.98 16.39 -9.66
CA HIS A 48 2.53 17.06 -10.84
C HIS A 48 1.59 17.07 -12.05
N GLY A 49 0.34 16.60 -11.93
CA GLY A 49 -0.63 16.60 -13.02
C GLY A 49 -0.25 15.70 -14.20
N ARG A 50 0.58 14.67 -13.97
CA ARG A 50 1.01 13.71 -15.00
C ARG A 50 -0.03 12.60 -15.26
N GLY A 51 -1.00 12.47 -14.35
CA GLY A 51 -2.03 11.43 -14.38
C GLY A 51 -1.52 10.05 -13.96
N VAL A 52 -2.45 9.20 -13.57
CA VAL A 52 -2.22 7.79 -13.20
C VAL A 52 -3.35 6.91 -13.73
N SER A 53 -3.10 5.60 -13.78
CA SER A 53 -4.07 4.58 -14.22
C SER A 53 -4.04 3.39 -13.27
N THR A 54 -5.19 2.73 -13.12
CA THR A 54 -5.37 1.50 -12.34
C THR A 54 -4.94 0.25 -13.10
N ALA A 55 -4.67 0.36 -14.41
CA ALA A 55 -4.29 -0.76 -15.27
C ALA A 55 -2.91 -1.33 -14.89
N ALA A 56 -2.79 -2.66 -14.84
CA ALA A 56 -1.53 -3.35 -14.54
C ALA A 56 -0.44 -3.04 -15.58
N GLU A 57 -0.84 -2.87 -16.85
CA GLU A 57 0.01 -2.49 -17.97
C GLU A 57 0.64 -1.10 -17.78
N TRP A 58 0.06 -0.28 -16.91
CA TRP A 58 0.60 1.03 -16.53
C TRP A 58 1.39 0.96 -15.23
N SER A 59 0.81 0.37 -14.17
CA SER A 59 1.39 0.39 -12.83
C SER A 59 2.65 -0.45 -12.73
N ILE A 60 2.74 -1.59 -13.42
CA ILE A 60 3.90 -2.49 -13.33
C ILE A 60 5.16 -1.86 -13.94
N PRO A 61 5.18 -1.34 -15.19
CA PRO A 61 6.36 -0.65 -15.71
C PRO A 61 6.77 0.57 -14.87
N LYS A 62 5.79 1.31 -14.34
CA LYS A 62 6.05 2.45 -13.44
C LYS A 62 6.79 2.01 -12.16
N VAL A 63 6.34 0.93 -11.53
CA VAL A 63 6.94 0.42 -10.29
C VAL A 63 8.28 -0.26 -10.55
N VAL A 64 8.34 -1.13 -11.56
CA VAL A 64 9.48 -2.04 -11.82
C VAL A 64 10.57 -1.37 -12.65
N GLU A 65 10.24 -0.90 -13.86
CA GLU A 65 11.23 -0.38 -14.81
C GLU A 65 11.66 1.05 -14.47
N GLN A 66 10.70 1.90 -14.10
CA GLN A 66 10.98 3.30 -13.76
C GLN A 66 11.41 3.48 -12.30
N GLY A 67 11.35 2.42 -11.49
CA GLY A 67 11.74 2.45 -10.08
C GLY A 67 10.86 3.34 -9.21
N ARG A 68 9.67 3.72 -9.66
CA ARG A 68 8.78 4.65 -8.94
C ARG A 68 7.90 3.92 -7.93
N GLY A 69 7.13 4.70 -7.18
CA GLY A 69 6.05 4.22 -6.32
C GLY A 69 4.68 4.37 -6.97
N GLY A 70 3.67 4.51 -6.13
CA GLY A 70 2.31 4.89 -6.52
C GLY A 70 1.37 4.99 -5.32
N TRP A 71 0.10 5.22 -5.62
CA TRP A 71 -0.97 5.12 -4.62
C TRP A 71 -1.68 3.76 -4.65
N CYS A 72 -2.73 3.59 -3.86
CA CYS A 72 -3.30 2.27 -3.52
C CYS A 72 -3.66 1.41 -4.72
N PHE A 73 -4.30 1.99 -5.75
CA PHE A 73 -4.69 1.25 -6.95
C PHE A 73 -3.50 0.76 -7.76
N GLU A 74 -2.43 1.56 -7.84
CA GLU A 74 -1.21 1.19 -8.55
C GLU A 74 -0.46 0.09 -7.80
N LEU A 75 -0.30 0.24 -6.47
CA LEU A 75 0.50 -0.67 -5.67
C LEU A 75 -0.20 -2.02 -5.47
N ASN A 76 -1.44 -2.03 -4.96
CA ASN A 76 -2.17 -3.28 -4.77
C ASN A 76 -2.57 -3.91 -6.12
N GLY A 77 -2.76 -3.11 -7.17
CA GLY A 77 -2.98 -3.62 -8.52
C GLY A 77 -1.76 -4.34 -9.09
N ALA A 78 -0.58 -3.73 -9.02
CA ALA A 78 0.67 -4.36 -9.46
C ALA A 78 1.00 -5.60 -8.60
N PHE A 79 0.83 -5.50 -7.28
CA PHE A 79 1.17 -6.58 -6.36
C PHE A 79 0.24 -7.79 -6.50
N SER A 80 -1.06 -7.58 -6.68
CA SER A 80 -2.01 -8.67 -6.95
C SER A 80 -1.68 -9.41 -8.24
N THR A 81 -1.29 -8.71 -9.31
CA THR A 81 -0.85 -9.34 -10.56
C THR A 81 0.47 -10.13 -10.39
N LEU A 82 1.39 -9.67 -9.54
CA LEU A 82 2.56 -10.47 -9.16
C LEU A 82 2.15 -11.74 -8.42
N LEU A 83 1.33 -11.63 -7.38
CA LEU A 83 0.89 -12.76 -6.57
C LEU A 83 0.17 -13.84 -7.41
N GLU A 84 -0.72 -13.44 -8.31
CA GLU A 84 -1.39 -14.35 -9.25
C GLU A 84 -0.38 -15.08 -10.15
N ALA A 85 0.61 -14.36 -10.69
CA ALA A 85 1.65 -14.95 -11.53
C ALA A 85 2.58 -15.92 -10.76
N LEU A 86 2.68 -15.75 -9.44
CA LEU A 86 3.38 -16.65 -8.52
C LEU A 86 2.51 -17.84 -8.06
N GLY A 87 1.23 -17.88 -8.45
CA GLY A 87 0.31 -18.98 -8.15
C GLY A 87 -0.55 -18.80 -6.89
N PHE A 88 -0.53 -17.62 -6.26
CA PHE A 88 -1.46 -17.33 -5.17
C PHE A 88 -2.88 -17.10 -5.70
N GLU A 89 -3.88 -17.53 -4.93
CA GLU A 89 -5.28 -17.19 -5.17
C GLU A 89 -5.59 -15.82 -4.55
N VAL A 90 -5.90 -14.83 -5.39
CA VAL A 90 -6.03 -13.42 -4.97
C VAL A 90 -7.40 -12.87 -5.35
N THR A 91 -8.10 -12.30 -4.38
CA THR A 91 -9.32 -11.51 -4.58
C THR A 91 -9.04 -10.05 -4.29
N ARG A 92 -9.40 -9.15 -5.22
CA ARG A 92 -9.31 -7.70 -5.01
C ARG A 92 -10.57 -7.19 -4.35
N LEU A 93 -10.41 -6.45 -3.26
CA LEU A 93 -11.50 -5.94 -2.43
C LEU A 93 -11.54 -4.42 -2.49
N ALA A 94 -12.74 -3.87 -2.56
CA ALA A 94 -12.97 -2.45 -2.41
C ALA A 94 -13.09 -2.06 -0.94
N ALA A 95 -12.53 -0.93 -0.57
CA ALA A 95 -12.59 -0.37 0.77
C ALA A 95 -12.96 1.11 0.77
N GLY A 96 -13.52 1.59 1.88
CA GLY A 96 -13.72 3.00 2.20
C GLY A 96 -12.85 3.41 3.38
N VAL A 97 -12.03 4.45 3.21
CA VAL A 97 -11.07 4.92 4.22
C VAL A 97 -11.79 5.64 5.37
N LEU A 98 -11.42 5.34 6.62
CA LEU A 98 -12.09 5.84 7.83
C LEU A 98 -11.24 6.85 8.63
N LEU A 99 -10.12 7.31 8.06
CA LEU A 99 -9.18 8.22 8.73
C LEU A 99 -9.75 9.64 8.95
N ASN A 100 -10.77 10.04 8.18
CA ASN A 100 -11.38 11.38 8.26
C ASN A 100 -12.75 11.32 8.94
N ASP A 101 -12.82 11.81 10.18
CA ASP A 101 -14.04 12.01 10.99
C ASP A 101 -14.97 10.78 11.14
N GLY A 102 -14.47 9.58 10.82
CA GLY A 102 -15.21 8.32 10.89
C GLY A 102 -16.34 8.17 9.87
N VAL A 103 -16.51 9.13 8.94
CA VAL A 103 -17.48 9.04 7.85
C VAL A 103 -16.78 8.46 6.62
N PRO A 104 -17.09 7.21 6.23
CA PRO A 104 -16.45 6.59 5.09
C PRO A 104 -16.84 7.30 3.79
N PRO A 105 -15.89 7.56 2.88
CA PRO A 105 -16.20 7.97 1.52
C PRO A 105 -16.96 6.85 0.80
N PRO A 106 -17.60 7.15 -0.34
CA PRO A 106 -18.15 6.12 -1.21
C PRO A 106 -17.07 5.09 -1.57
N MET A 107 -17.40 3.80 -1.46
CA MET A 107 -16.57 2.74 -2.04
C MET A 107 -16.68 2.81 -3.58
N PRO A 108 -15.61 2.53 -4.34
CA PRO A 108 -14.35 1.90 -3.92
C PRO A 108 -13.16 2.88 -3.77
N ASP A 109 -13.00 3.52 -2.61
CA ASP A 109 -11.96 4.55 -2.34
C ASP A 109 -10.54 3.99 -2.17
N HIS A 110 -10.44 2.73 -1.77
CA HIS A 110 -9.17 2.03 -1.58
C HIS A 110 -9.26 0.61 -2.12
N LEU A 111 -8.18 0.12 -2.71
CA LEU A 111 -8.02 -1.27 -3.13
C LEU A 111 -7.19 -2.01 -2.08
N THR A 112 -7.68 -3.12 -1.57
CA THR A 112 -6.94 -4.05 -0.68
C THR A 112 -7.11 -5.48 -1.20
N LEU A 113 -6.35 -6.45 -0.69
CA LEU A 113 -6.34 -7.81 -1.23
C LEU A 113 -6.74 -8.84 -0.19
N ARG A 114 -7.48 -9.86 -0.62
CA ARG A 114 -7.59 -11.14 0.10
C ARG A 114 -6.73 -12.16 -0.65
N VAL A 115 -5.96 -12.95 0.10
CA VAL A 115 -5.19 -14.07 -0.43
C VAL A 115 -5.63 -15.34 0.30
N ASP A 116 -6.06 -16.34 -0.47
CA ASP A 116 -6.52 -17.62 0.06
C ASP A 116 -5.38 -18.64 0.10
N LEU A 117 -5.07 -19.12 1.31
CA LEU A 117 -4.09 -20.17 1.58
C LEU A 117 -4.80 -21.33 2.31
N ASP A 118 -4.29 -21.74 3.48
CA ASP A 118 -5.01 -22.57 4.43
C ASP A 118 -6.18 -21.81 5.09
N GLU A 119 -6.00 -20.51 5.26
CA GLU A 119 -6.99 -19.54 5.72
C GLU A 119 -6.97 -18.30 4.79
N PRO A 120 -8.03 -17.47 4.79
CA PRO A 120 -8.02 -16.21 4.05
C PRO A 120 -7.25 -15.13 4.82
N TYR A 121 -6.32 -14.46 4.14
CA TYR A 121 -5.54 -13.37 4.69
C TYR A 121 -5.84 -12.04 4.00
N LEU A 122 -5.96 -10.97 4.77
CA LEU A 122 -5.95 -9.61 4.29
C LEU A 122 -4.50 -9.16 4.04
N VAL A 123 -4.25 -8.65 2.85
CA VAL A 123 -2.93 -8.22 2.37
C VAL A 123 -3.06 -6.82 1.77
N ASP A 124 -2.16 -5.92 2.15
CA ASP A 124 -2.18 -4.55 1.67
C ASP A 124 -0.78 -3.93 1.60
N VAL A 125 -0.35 -3.56 0.40
CA VAL A 125 0.91 -2.85 0.16
C VAL A 125 0.69 -1.40 -0.26
N GLY A 126 -0.56 -0.94 -0.28
CA GLY A 126 -1.01 0.30 -0.91
C GLY A 126 -1.69 1.31 0.00
N PHE A 127 -1.85 1.02 1.30
CA PHE A 127 -2.48 1.96 2.25
C PHE A 127 -1.51 3.02 2.83
N GLY A 128 -0.22 2.90 2.58
CA GLY A 128 0.81 3.77 3.16
C GLY A 128 1.35 3.23 4.48
N ASP A 129 0.95 3.82 5.61
CA ASP A 129 1.34 3.34 6.96
C ASP A 129 0.31 2.35 7.50
N SER A 130 0.57 1.07 7.28
CA SER A 130 -0.32 -0.04 7.63
C SER A 130 0.48 -1.25 8.16
N PHE A 131 -0.25 -2.32 8.47
CA PHE A 131 0.31 -3.63 8.78
C PHE A 131 1.25 -4.10 7.67
N ILE A 132 2.34 -4.75 8.07
CA ILE A 132 3.44 -5.16 7.19
C ILE A 132 3.51 -6.67 6.98
N SER A 133 2.58 -7.41 7.60
CA SER A 133 2.41 -8.85 7.51
C SER A 133 0.93 -9.19 7.31
N PRO A 134 0.58 -10.22 6.51
CA PRO A 134 -0.80 -10.61 6.26
C PRO A 134 -1.59 -10.88 7.55
N LEU A 135 -2.84 -10.41 7.60
CA LEU A 135 -3.72 -10.58 8.76
C LEU A 135 -4.79 -11.63 8.45
N LEU A 136 -5.06 -12.56 9.37
CA LEU A 136 -6.14 -13.54 9.23
C LEU A 136 -7.49 -12.81 9.16
N LEU A 137 -8.24 -13.06 8.08
CA LEU A 137 -9.48 -12.34 7.80
C LEU A 137 -10.62 -12.73 8.75
N ASN A 138 -10.61 -13.99 9.18
CA ASN A 138 -11.64 -14.58 10.05
C ASN A 138 -11.31 -14.52 11.55
N LEU A 139 -10.36 -13.66 11.94
CA LEU A 139 -9.92 -13.53 13.33
C LEU A 139 -10.19 -12.11 13.87
N ASP A 140 -11.22 -12.00 14.70
CA ASP A 140 -11.61 -10.74 15.35
C ASP A 140 -10.69 -10.33 16.53
N ALA A 141 -9.77 -11.22 16.94
CA ALA A 141 -8.79 -10.95 17.98
C ALA A 141 -7.68 -10.01 17.49
N ALA A 142 -6.91 -9.45 18.44
CA ALA A 142 -5.71 -8.70 18.13
C ALA A 142 -4.66 -9.60 17.45
N GLN A 143 -4.06 -9.10 16.39
CA GLN A 143 -3.04 -9.75 15.56
C GLN A 143 -1.83 -8.84 15.47
N ASP A 144 -0.64 -9.41 15.45
CA ASP A 144 0.59 -8.64 15.24
C ASP A 144 0.68 -8.22 13.76
N GLY A 145 0.52 -6.92 13.49
CA GLY A 145 0.71 -6.36 12.15
C GLY A 145 2.15 -6.00 11.84
N GLY A 146 3.09 -6.35 12.72
CA GLY A 146 4.54 -6.14 12.60
C GLY A 146 5.02 -4.81 13.19
N ASP A 147 4.21 -3.75 13.17
CA ASP A 147 4.54 -2.47 13.83
C ASP A 147 3.70 -2.20 15.09
N THR A 148 2.45 -2.65 15.10
CA THR A 148 1.53 -2.62 16.24
C THR A 148 0.48 -3.71 16.05
N ALA A 149 -0.42 -3.84 17.03
CA ALA A 149 -1.55 -4.74 16.92
C ALA A 149 -2.63 -4.19 15.99
N TYR A 150 -3.22 -5.08 15.19
CA TYR A 150 -4.40 -4.82 14.36
C TYR A 150 -5.50 -5.81 14.71
N ARG A 151 -6.75 -5.49 14.35
CA ARG A 151 -7.86 -6.46 14.38
C ARG A 151 -8.85 -6.19 13.27
N LEU A 152 -9.61 -7.22 12.92
CA LEU A 152 -10.72 -7.11 11.98
C LEU A 152 -12.03 -7.25 12.74
N ARG A 153 -12.79 -6.16 12.84
CA ARG A 153 -14.11 -6.20 13.48
C ARG A 153 -15.19 -6.43 12.42
N SER A 154 -16.07 -7.39 12.68
CA SER A 154 -17.27 -7.60 11.86
C SER A 154 -18.32 -6.51 12.11
N ASP A 155 -18.92 -5.98 11.04
CA ASP A 155 -20.01 -4.99 11.09
C ASP A 155 -21.01 -5.22 9.95
N GLY A 156 -21.97 -6.12 10.18
CA GLY A 156 -22.88 -6.59 9.12
C GLY A 156 -22.12 -7.29 7.99
N GLU A 157 -22.30 -6.81 6.76
CA GLU A 157 -21.56 -7.28 5.58
C GLU A 157 -20.11 -6.75 5.51
N PHE A 158 -19.80 -5.73 6.31
CA PHE A 158 -18.48 -5.12 6.32
C PHE A 158 -17.53 -5.84 7.28
N ARG A 159 -16.25 -5.73 6.96
CA ARG A 159 -15.13 -5.88 7.89
C ARG A 159 -14.48 -4.51 8.07
N ILE A 160 -14.09 -4.19 9.29
CA ILE A 160 -13.41 -2.94 9.63
C ILE A 160 -12.03 -3.28 10.16
N LEU A 161 -11.00 -2.81 9.46
CA LEU A 161 -9.63 -2.85 9.94
C LEU A 161 -9.46 -1.79 11.02
N GLU A 162 -9.02 -2.19 12.20
CA GLU A 162 -8.70 -1.30 13.31
C GLU A 162 -7.25 -1.49 13.72
N ARG A 163 -6.56 -0.38 14.00
CA ARG A 163 -5.18 -0.32 14.46
C ARG A 163 -5.16 0.06 15.94
N ALA A 164 -4.32 -0.59 16.74
CA ALA A 164 -4.15 -0.21 18.14
C ALA A 164 -3.47 1.17 18.26
N SER A 165 -3.98 1.98 19.18
CA SER A 165 -3.47 3.31 19.55
C SER A 165 -3.57 3.50 21.08
N ASP A 166 -3.03 4.61 21.57
CA ASP A 166 -3.11 4.97 23.00
C ASP A 166 -4.56 5.15 23.49
N ASP A 167 -5.47 5.54 22.59
CA ASP A 167 -6.90 5.73 22.85
C ASP A 167 -7.75 4.47 22.58
N GLY A 168 -7.11 3.33 22.29
CA GLY A 168 -7.77 2.05 22.03
C GLY A 168 -7.63 1.58 20.58
N TRP A 169 -8.74 1.39 19.89
CA TRP A 169 -8.77 0.86 18.52
C TRP A 169 -9.23 1.93 17.54
N ALA A 170 -8.34 2.35 16.64
CA ALA A 170 -8.61 3.37 15.64
C ALA A 170 -9.01 2.73 14.29
N PRO A 171 -10.21 2.99 13.76
CA PRO A 171 -10.62 2.46 12.46
C PRO A 171 -9.75 3.03 11.32
N GLN A 172 -9.34 2.16 10.41
CA GLN A 172 -8.47 2.50 9.27
C GLN A 172 -9.28 2.54 7.97
N TYR A 173 -9.95 1.44 7.64
CA TYR A 173 -10.87 1.35 6.51
C TYR A 173 -11.88 0.21 6.72
N ARG A 174 -12.99 0.25 5.98
CA ARG A 174 -13.99 -0.81 5.92
C ARG A 174 -14.10 -1.38 4.52
N PHE A 175 -14.42 -2.67 4.40
CA PHE A 175 -14.54 -3.36 3.11
C PHE A 175 -15.57 -4.48 3.16
N THR A 176 -16.06 -4.91 2.00
CA THR A 176 -16.83 -6.14 1.82
C THR A 176 -15.93 -7.23 1.24
N LEU A 177 -16.42 -8.48 1.19
CA LEU A 177 -15.71 -9.60 0.55
C LEU A 177 -16.09 -9.78 -0.93
N GLU A 178 -16.69 -8.76 -1.53
CA GLU A 178 -17.02 -8.75 -2.95
C GLU A 178 -15.75 -8.62 -3.80
N GLU A 179 -15.67 -9.44 -4.84
CA GLU A 179 -14.56 -9.40 -5.80
C GLU A 179 -14.74 -8.21 -6.76
N HIS A 180 -13.65 -7.47 -6.95
CA HIS A 180 -13.58 -6.37 -7.91
C HIS A 180 -12.50 -6.57 -8.96
N LYS A 181 -12.69 -5.97 -10.13
CA LYS A 181 -11.66 -5.84 -11.16
C LYS A 181 -10.93 -4.51 -11.00
N LEU A 182 -9.69 -4.42 -11.46
CA LEU A 182 -8.93 -3.15 -11.45
C LEU A 182 -9.68 -2.02 -12.18
N ALA A 183 -10.45 -2.37 -13.22
CA ALA A 183 -11.26 -1.42 -13.97
C ALA A 183 -12.35 -0.75 -13.11
N ASP A 184 -12.86 -1.42 -12.06
CA ASP A 184 -13.91 -0.89 -11.18
C ASP A 184 -13.43 0.28 -10.32
N PHE A 185 -12.11 0.44 -10.18
CA PHE A 185 -11.47 1.53 -9.44
C PHE A 185 -11.14 2.74 -10.33
N THR A 186 -11.29 2.63 -11.65
CA THR A 186 -10.87 3.69 -12.60
C THR A 186 -11.58 5.01 -12.34
N ASP A 187 -12.92 4.98 -12.25
CA ASP A 187 -13.71 6.20 -12.03
C ASP A 187 -13.36 6.89 -10.70
N ARG A 188 -13.09 6.10 -9.66
CA ARG A 188 -12.66 6.65 -8.36
C ARG A 188 -11.25 7.21 -8.42
N SER A 189 -10.32 6.50 -9.07
CA SER A 189 -8.96 6.99 -9.34
C SER A 189 -8.98 8.32 -10.10
N ASP A 190 -9.79 8.42 -11.15
CA ASP A 190 -9.97 9.65 -11.95
C ASP A 190 -10.54 10.80 -11.13
N PHE A 191 -11.54 10.52 -10.30
CA PHE A 191 -12.09 11.50 -9.38
C PHE A 191 -11.04 12.00 -8.37
N LEU A 192 -10.30 11.09 -7.73
CA LEU A 192 -9.29 11.43 -6.71
C LEU A 192 -8.13 12.26 -7.28
N GLN A 193 -7.69 11.97 -8.50
CA GLN A 193 -6.59 12.72 -9.12
C GLN A 193 -7.01 14.10 -9.64
N ALA A 194 -8.31 14.32 -9.88
CA ALA A 194 -8.83 15.58 -10.43
C ALA A 194 -9.47 16.51 -9.38
N THR A 195 -9.77 16.02 -8.17
CA THR A 195 -10.57 16.75 -7.18
C THR A 195 -9.70 17.36 -6.08
N PRO A 196 -9.52 18.71 -6.02
CA PRO A 196 -8.67 19.34 -5.01
C PRO A 196 -9.08 19.05 -3.56
N SER A 197 -10.38 18.89 -3.28
CA SER A 197 -10.88 18.60 -1.93
C SER A 197 -10.47 17.22 -1.39
N GLU A 198 -9.90 16.36 -2.22
CA GLU A 198 -9.37 15.05 -1.81
C GLU A 198 -7.88 15.13 -1.42
N HIS A 199 -7.28 16.34 -1.41
CA HIS A 199 -5.92 16.65 -0.95
C HIS A 199 -4.74 15.99 -1.70
N TRP A 200 -5.00 15.03 -2.61
CA TRP A 200 -3.98 14.32 -3.39
C TRP A 200 -3.15 15.22 -4.31
N THR A 201 -3.65 16.40 -4.67
CA THR A 201 -2.98 17.38 -5.54
C THR A 201 -2.36 18.55 -4.78
N GLU A 202 -2.55 18.65 -3.46
CA GLU A 202 -2.17 19.84 -2.69
C GLU A 202 -0.71 19.83 -2.21
N ALA A 203 -0.18 18.65 -1.91
CA ALA A 203 1.16 18.49 -1.35
C ALA A 203 1.81 17.18 -1.80
N PRO A 204 3.10 17.17 -2.17
CA PRO A 204 3.79 15.94 -2.50
C PRO A 204 4.14 15.18 -1.21
N PHE A 205 4.07 13.85 -1.29
CA PHE A 205 4.60 12.98 -0.25
C PHE A 205 5.13 11.66 -0.82
N ALA A 206 5.98 11.01 -0.02
CA ALA A 206 6.37 9.62 -0.21
C ALA A 206 6.60 8.95 1.15
N THR A 207 6.24 7.66 1.29
CA THR A 207 6.55 6.86 2.47
C THR A 207 6.84 5.41 2.12
N ARG A 208 7.75 4.78 2.86
CA ARG A 208 8.09 3.35 2.75
C ARG A 208 8.67 2.84 4.07
N LEU A 209 8.66 1.52 4.25
CA LEU A 209 9.39 0.86 5.34
C LEU A 209 10.90 0.98 5.15
N ILE A 210 11.62 0.87 6.25
CA ILE A 210 13.08 0.84 6.31
C ILE A 210 13.50 -0.53 6.84
N ASP A 211 14.51 -1.14 6.22
CA ASP A 211 15.16 -2.38 6.68
C ASP A 211 14.19 -3.55 6.97
N GLY A 212 13.07 -3.66 6.21
CA GLY A 212 12.05 -4.71 6.39
C GLY A 212 10.94 -4.36 7.40
N GLY A 213 10.99 -3.17 7.99
CA GLY A 213 10.04 -2.69 9.00
C GLY A 213 10.41 -3.09 10.43
N PRO A 214 9.70 -2.57 11.45
CA PRO A 214 8.58 -1.64 11.36
C PRO A 214 8.99 -0.18 11.20
N ASP A 215 10.29 0.10 11.16
CA ASP A 215 10.84 1.43 10.89
C ASP A 215 10.31 2.00 9.57
N ARG A 216 10.10 3.31 9.53
CA ARG A 216 9.43 3.97 8.38
C ARG A 216 9.90 5.40 8.21
N VAL A 217 10.01 5.81 6.95
CA VAL A 217 10.25 7.20 6.56
C VAL A 217 9.02 7.80 5.88
N TRP A 218 8.75 9.08 6.14
CA TRP A 218 7.81 9.89 5.37
C TRP A 218 8.51 11.17 4.93
N LEU A 219 8.58 11.41 3.62
CA LEU A 219 8.89 12.73 3.10
C LEU A 219 7.58 13.44 2.79
N LEU A 220 7.32 14.54 3.50
CA LEU A 220 6.17 15.42 3.31
C LEU A 220 6.65 16.73 2.67
N ARG A 221 5.71 17.60 2.29
CA ARG A 221 6.00 18.88 1.61
C ARG A 221 7.15 19.71 2.20
N ASN A 222 7.26 19.77 3.53
CA ASN A 222 8.21 20.65 4.21
C ASN A 222 9.03 19.96 5.32
N ARG A 223 8.96 18.63 5.42
CA ARG A 223 9.59 17.87 6.49
C ARG A 223 9.77 16.41 6.12
N ILE A 224 10.77 15.79 6.72
CA ILE A 224 10.93 14.34 6.77
C ILE A 224 10.62 13.87 8.19
N LYS A 225 9.80 12.82 8.30
CA LYS A 225 9.51 12.11 9.55
C LYS A 225 10.19 10.75 9.46
N LEU A 226 10.82 10.33 10.54
CA LEU A 226 11.44 9.01 10.66
C LEU A 226 10.93 8.36 11.94
N ARG A 227 10.36 7.16 11.80
CA ARG A 227 10.13 6.23 12.91
C ARG A 227 11.28 5.23 12.90
N ARG A 228 12.07 5.21 13.96
CA ARG A 228 13.20 4.29 14.16
C ARG A 228 13.31 3.86 15.61
N ASP A 229 13.40 2.56 15.86
CA ASP A 229 13.52 1.98 17.21
C ASP A 229 12.43 2.48 18.19
N GLY A 230 11.20 2.59 17.69
CA GLY A 230 10.05 3.10 18.45
C GLY A 230 10.06 4.62 18.68
N GLN A 231 11.07 5.34 18.22
CA GLN A 231 11.17 6.80 18.35
C GLN A 231 10.79 7.49 17.05
N VAL A 232 10.11 8.63 17.17
CA VAL A 232 9.74 9.47 16.03
C VAL A 232 10.58 10.75 16.06
N SER A 233 11.30 11.01 14.98
CA SER A 233 11.99 12.28 14.73
C SER A 233 11.37 13.00 13.53
N VAL A 234 11.39 14.32 13.56
CA VAL A 234 10.88 15.18 12.48
C VAL A 234 11.91 16.26 12.20
N THR A 235 12.34 16.36 10.94
CA THR A 235 13.31 17.36 10.49
C THR A 235 12.70 18.18 9.37
N ALA A 236 12.87 19.50 9.40
CA ALA A 236 12.41 20.38 8.33
C ALA A 236 13.19 20.11 7.03
N VAL A 237 12.48 20.12 5.91
CA VAL A 237 13.05 19.95 4.57
C VAL A 237 12.68 21.18 3.75
N PRO A 238 13.64 22.09 3.48
CA PRO A 238 13.45 23.22 2.58
C PRO A 238 13.05 22.77 1.17
N ALA A 239 12.29 23.59 0.45
CA ALA A 239 11.76 23.24 -0.87
C ALA A 239 12.87 22.92 -1.91
N ASP A 240 14.00 23.64 -1.86
CA ASP A 240 15.18 23.43 -2.71
C ASP A 240 15.94 22.13 -2.40
N ARG A 241 15.70 21.52 -1.23
CA ARG A 241 16.27 20.24 -0.79
C ARG A 241 15.33 19.06 -0.96
N TRP A 242 14.07 19.30 -1.34
CA TRP A 242 13.04 18.25 -1.37
C TRP A 242 13.36 17.16 -2.39
N ALA A 243 13.77 17.54 -3.61
CA ALA A 243 14.12 16.59 -4.67
C ALA A 243 15.34 15.72 -4.31
N GLU A 244 16.34 16.30 -3.67
CA GLU A 244 17.51 15.55 -3.18
C GLU A 244 17.13 14.60 -2.05
N THR A 245 16.29 15.06 -1.10
CA THR A 245 15.78 14.20 -0.01
C THR A 245 14.96 13.04 -0.55
N LEU A 246 14.17 13.27 -1.61
CA LEU A 246 13.43 12.21 -2.29
C LEU A 246 14.39 11.18 -2.90
N HIS A 247 15.45 11.64 -3.57
CA HIS A 247 16.44 10.76 -4.16
C HIS A 247 17.17 9.93 -3.11
N ASP A 248 17.69 10.56 -2.06
CA ASP A 248 18.47 9.90 -1.01
C ASP A 248 17.68 8.80 -0.29
N TRP A 249 16.40 9.06 -0.01
CA TRP A 249 15.57 8.13 0.78
C TRP A 249 14.76 7.14 -0.05
N PHE A 250 14.42 7.49 -1.30
CA PHE A 250 13.49 6.72 -2.11
C PHE A 250 14.03 6.34 -3.49
N GLY A 251 15.21 6.82 -3.87
CA GLY A 251 15.79 6.57 -5.20
C GLY A 251 14.99 7.20 -6.35
N MET A 252 14.09 8.15 -6.06
CA MET A 252 13.20 8.77 -7.04
C MET A 252 13.55 10.23 -7.28
N THR A 253 13.16 10.74 -8.45
CA THR A 253 13.12 12.18 -8.76
C THR A 253 11.66 12.66 -8.89
N PRO A 254 11.36 13.95 -8.64
CA PRO A 254 10.00 14.48 -8.70
C PRO A 254 9.28 14.26 -10.05
#